data_AF-A0A7S4M9F6-F1
#
_entry.id   AF-A0A7S4M9F6-F1
#
_cell.length_a   1.000
_cell.length_b   1.000
_cell.length_c   1.000
_cell.angle_alpha   90.00
_cell.angle_beta   90.00
_cell.angle_gamma   90.00
#
_symmetry.space_group_name_H-M   'P 1'
#
loop_
_entity.id
_entity.type
_entity.pdbx_description
1 polymer ?
#
loop_
_entity_poly.entity_id
_entity_poly.type
_entity_poly.pdbx_seq_one_letter_code
_entity_poly.pdbx_strand_id
1 'polypeptide(L)'
;ERKKISLELFQSRWLRGDISLGKCEMLIADIKTKAEIKEDLAILTNGRRDTGGKLTVRVRVCYPLTQKHIQQEQEEIIVVTKHFPIQDYPDPAEAVPTPTKKSTPVATSTVPTPLPTASTVSAANTPQKTPAPKETTVAAPTPNDDDDDLNPVESMMSNDVLEWALEIVLKEINACKAQKKQVPEELITKQQQIELKLQLLILQIQTGKLSEEQYIQNVSDKIAEEKALARKYMSQKNQEGARFALTRAKIMAKELEG
;
A
#
# COMPACT_ATOMS: atom_id res chain seq x y z
N GLU A 1 -15.62 25.28 19.32
CA GLU A 1 -15.78 23.98 18.66
C GLU A 1 -14.51 23.12 18.79
N ARG A 2 -14.64 21.88 19.26
CA ARG A 2 -13.56 20.87 19.23
C ARG A 2 -13.65 20.15 17.88
N LYS A 3 -12.90 20.63 16.89
CA LYS A 3 -12.85 19.97 15.57
C LYS A 3 -11.91 18.76 15.63
N LYS A 4 -12.30 17.69 14.93
CA LYS A 4 -11.54 16.44 14.80
C LYS A 4 -11.37 16.08 13.33
N ILE A 5 -10.26 15.44 12.99
CA ILE A 5 -10.05 14.77 11.70
C ILE A 5 -10.42 13.29 11.90
N SER A 6 -11.21 12.75 10.99
CA SER A 6 -11.46 11.32 10.89
C SER A 6 -10.70 10.78 9.68
N LEU A 7 -9.90 9.74 9.90
CA LEU A 7 -9.15 9.04 8.87
C LEU A 7 -9.67 7.61 8.81
N GLU A 8 -9.90 7.11 7.60
CA GLU A 8 -10.32 5.73 7.38
C GLU A 8 -9.34 5.06 6.42
N LEU A 9 -8.92 3.86 6.79
CA LEU A 9 -7.93 3.10 6.05
C LEU A 9 -8.65 2.04 5.25
N PHE A 10 -8.43 2.04 3.94
CA PHE A 10 -9.03 1.07 3.02
C PHE A 10 -7.95 0.17 2.43
N GLN A 11 -8.22 -1.14 2.41
CA GLN A 11 -7.51 -2.06 1.54
C GLN A 11 -8.26 -2.09 0.22
N SER A 12 -7.65 -1.49 -0.80
CA SER A 12 -8.23 -1.57 -2.12
C SER A 12 -8.16 -3.00 -2.63
N ARG A 13 -9.30 -3.48 -3.13
CA ARG A 13 -9.39 -4.74 -3.83
C ARG A 13 -9.74 -4.43 -5.27
N TRP A 14 -9.01 -5.07 -6.16
CA TRP A 14 -8.98 -4.68 -7.57
C TRP A 14 -10.31 -4.97 -8.30
N LEU A 15 -11.17 -5.88 -7.79
CA LEU A 15 -12.45 -6.24 -8.40
C LEU A 15 -13.63 -6.32 -7.41
N ARG A 16 -13.36 -6.13 -6.13
CA ARG A 16 -14.38 -6.04 -5.08
C ARG A 16 -14.26 -4.68 -4.44
N GLY A 17 -15.37 -4.11 -3.97
CA GLY A 17 -15.32 -2.84 -3.26
C GLY A 17 -14.24 -2.81 -2.17
N ASP A 18 -13.64 -1.64 -1.99
CA ASP A 18 -12.61 -1.41 -0.98
C ASP A 18 -13.04 -1.94 0.40
N ILE A 19 -12.15 -2.65 1.09
CA ILE A 19 -12.42 -3.07 2.48
C ILE A 19 -11.97 -1.97 3.41
N SER A 20 -12.87 -1.47 4.27
CA SER A 20 -12.47 -0.66 5.41
C SER A 20 -11.69 -1.53 6.42
N LEU A 21 -10.39 -1.27 6.56
CA LEU A 21 -9.53 -1.89 7.57
C LEU A 21 -9.79 -1.30 8.95
N GLY A 22 -10.21 -0.04 9.01
CA GLY A 22 -10.58 0.63 10.24
C GLY A 22 -10.49 2.13 10.16
N LYS A 23 -10.93 2.79 11.23
CA LYS A 23 -11.02 4.23 11.37
C LYS A 23 -10.19 4.70 12.56
N CYS A 24 -9.57 5.86 12.44
CA CYS A 24 -8.98 6.58 13.57
C CYS A 24 -9.43 8.05 13.56
N GLU A 25 -9.42 8.66 14.75
CA GLU A 25 -9.83 10.05 14.93
C GLU A 25 -8.74 10.81 15.68
N MET A 26 -8.46 12.03 15.22
CA MET A 26 -7.44 12.91 15.79
C MET A 26 -8.07 14.24 16.18
N LEU A 27 -7.79 14.72 17.40
CA LEU A 27 -8.24 16.04 17.82
C LEU A 27 -7.31 17.12 17.30
N ILE A 28 -7.88 18.20 16.77
CA ILE A 28 -7.11 19.30 16.17
C ILE A 28 -7.09 20.53 17.09
N ALA A 29 -7.30 20.34 18.40
CA ALA A 29 -7.39 21.46 19.34
C ALA A 29 -6.09 22.28 19.41
N ASP A 30 -4.96 21.57 19.32
CA ASP A 30 -3.61 22.12 19.46
C ASP A 30 -3.18 23.02 18.29
N ILE A 31 -3.87 22.95 17.13
CA ILE A 31 -3.46 23.71 15.93
C ILE A 31 -3.77 25.20 16.06
N LYS A 32 -4.56 25.55 17.07
CA LYS A 32 -4.80 26.93 17.45
C LYS A 32 -3.51 27.60 17.90
N THR A 33 -2.72 26.89 18.69
CA THR A 33 -1.52 27.43 19.35
C THR A 33 -0.22 26.90 18.75
N LYS A 34 -0.24 25.75 18.09
CA LYS A 34 0.92 25.11 17.46
C LYS A 34 0.76 25.09 15.95
N ALA A 35 1.87 25.28 15.23
CA ALA A 35 1.92 25.14 13.78
C ALA A 35 1.99 23.67 13.33
N GLU A 36 2.24 22.74 14.25
CA GLU A 36 2.43 21.34 13.95
C GLU A 36 1.88 20.43 15.07
N ILE A 37 1.19 19.36 14.66
CA ILE A 37 0.70 18.28 15.53
C ILE A 37 1.16 16.96 14.92
N LYS A 38 1.70 16.08 15.76
CA LYS A 38 2.03 14.69 15.41
C LYS A 38 1.46 13.75 16.45
N GLU A 39 0.71 12.75 16.02
CA GLU A 39 0.06 11.79 16.91
C GLU A 39 0.09 10.38 16.30
N ASP A 40 0.30 9.37 17.14
CA ASP A 40 0.22 7.96 16.76
C ASP A 40 -1.15 7.42 17.19
N LEU A 41 -2.01 7.14 16.23
CA LEU A 41 -3.40 6.75 16.45
C LEU A 41 -3.57 5.24 16.27
N ALA A 42 -4.25 4.58 17.20
CA ALA A 42 -4.65 3.18 17.01
C ALA A 42 -5.77 3.10 15.94
N ILE A 43 -5.66 2.12 15.04
CA ILE A 43 -6.67 1.89 14.01
C ILE A 43 -7.78 1.00 14.60
N LEU A 44 -9.00 1.53 14.67
CA LEU A 44 -10.14 0.86 15.28
C LEU A 44 -11.10 0.29 14.22
N THR A 45 -11.44 -0.99 14.32
CA THR A 45 -12.55 -1.58 13.55
C THR A 45 -13.88 -1.28 14.22
N ASN A 46 -14.83 -0.71 13.47
CA ASN A 46 -16.16 -0.31 13.94
C ASN A 46 -16.13 0.59 15.21
N GLY A 47 -15.03 1.33 15.41
CA GLY A 47 -14.84 2.25 16.55
C GLY A 47 -14.72 1.59 17.92
N ARG A 48 -14.60 0.24 18.01
CA ARG A 48 -14.56 -0.48 19.29
C ARG A 48 -13.42 -1.45 19.45
N ARG A 49 -12.98 -2.11 18.37
CA ARG A 49 -11.91 -3.12 18.42
C ARG A 49 -10.61 -2.53 17.87
N ASP A 50 -9.54 -2.63 18.64
CA ASP A 50 -8.20 -2.31 18.16
C ASP A 50 -7.73 -3.39 17.18
N THR A 51 -7.20 -2.96 16.05
CA THR A 51 -6.59 -3.85 15.04
C THR A 51 -5.16 -4.24 15.40
N GLY A 52 -4.55 -3.57 16.37
CA GLY A 52 -3.13 -3.69 16.71
C GLY A 52 -2.22 -2.87 15.78
N GLY A 53 -2.76 -2.28 14.71
CA GLY A 53 -2.06 -1.35 13.82
C GLY A 53 -2.09 0.09 14.34
N LYS A 54 -1.04 0.86 14.04
CA LYS A 54 -0.93 2.28 14.38
C LYS A 54 -0.77 3.13 13.12
N LEU A 55 -1.44 4.27 13.09
CA LEU A 55 -1.30 5.30 12.06
C LEU A 55 -0.65 6.54 12.65
N THR A 56 0.56 6.87 12.20
CA THR A 56 1.22 8.13 12.56
C THR A 56 0.71 9.24 11.64
N VAL A 57 0.04 10.23 12.22
CA VAL A 57 -0.53 11.37 11.49
C VAL A 57 0.23 12.63 11.87
N ARG A 58 0.59 13.44 10.86
CA ARG A 58 1.26 14.73 11.05
C ARG A 58 0.49 15.81 10.31
N VAL A 59 0.03 16.82 11.05
CA VAL A 59 -0.67 17.99 10.50
C VAL A 59 0.21 19.21 10.70
N ARG A 60 0.41 19.97 9.62
CA ARG A 60 1.22 21.20 9.61
C ARG A 60 0.42 22.35 9.00
N VAL A 61 0.46 23.50 9.65
CA VAL A 61 -0.05 24.78 9.15
C VAL A 61 1.07 25.81 9.20
N CYS A 62 1.02 26.82 8.34
CA CYS A 62 2.08 27.84 8.29
C CYS A 62 2.18 28.65 9.58
N TYR A 63 1.04 29.01 10.15
CA TYR A 63 0.92 29.74 11.42
C TYR A 63 -0.20 29.12 12.25
N PRO A 64 -0.09 29.12 13.59
CA PRO A 64 -1.18 28.73 14.47
C PRO A 64 -2.44 29.53 14.17
N LEU A 65 -3.62 28.90 14.20
CA LEU A 65 -4.86 29.54 13.72
C LEU A 65 -5.28 30.79 14.52
N THR A 66 -4.81 30.97 15.75
CA THR A 66 -5.08 32.19 16.53
C THR A 66 -4.14 33.34 16.21
N GLN A 67 -3.02 33.09 15.54
CA GLN A 67 -2.11 34.15 15.14
C GLN A 67 -2.72 34.90 13.94
N LYS A 68 -2.87 36.22 14.06
CA LYS A 68 -3.26 37.04 12.91
C LYS A 68 -2.20 36.88 11.82
N HIS A 69 -2.62 36.51 10.61
CA HIS A 69 -1.74 36.38 9.43
C HIS A 69 -0.95 37.67 9.16
N ILE A 70 -1.53 38.82 9.57
CA ILE A 70 -0.91 40.14 9.52
C ILE A 70 -0.87 40.66 10.96
N GLN A 71 0.32 40.69 11.55
CA GLN A 71 0.56 41.49 12.74
C GLN A 71 0.75 42.93 12.28
N GLN A 72 -0.15 43.82 12.69
CA GLN A 72 0.00 45.24 12.44
C GLN A 72 1.00 45.77 13.48
N GLU A 73 2.28 45.76 13.13
CA GLU A 73 3.32 46.40 13.94
C GLU A 73 3.19 47.92 13.74
N GLN A 74 2.90 48.64 14.83
CA GLN A 74 3.05 50.09 14.85
C GLN A 74 4.50 50.40 15.17
N GLU A 75 5.27 50.75 14.14
CA GLU A 75 6.59 51.34 14.31
C GLU A 75 6.44 52.85 14.45
N GLU A 76 6.86 53.40 15.60
CA GLU A 76 6.96 54.85 15.78
C GLU A 76 8.36 55.30 15.36
N ILE A 77 8.47 55.82 14.13
CA ILE A 77 9.74 56.30 13.60
C ILE A 77 9.98 57.72 14.10
N ILE A 78 10.96 57.88 14.99
CA ILE A 78 11.42 59.19 15.44
C ILE A 78 12.31 59.79 14.34
N VAL A 79 11.79 60.77 13.61
CA VAL A 79 12.55 61.52 12.60
C VAL A 79 13.12 62.79 13.24
N VAL A 80 14.41 62.76 13.58
CA VAL A 80 15.14 63.95 14.04
C VAL A 80 15.41 64.86 12.84
N THR A 81 14.50 65.81 12.59
CA THR A 81 14.57 66.72 11.42
C THR A 81 15.55 67.88 11.61
N LYS A 82 15.95 68.19 12.85
CA LYS A 82 16.96 69.20 13.14
C LYS A 82 17.98 68.62 14.11
N HIS A 83 19.17 68.34 13.59
CA HIS A 83 20.34 68.25 14.44
C HIS A 83 20.64 69.68 14.90
N PHE A 84 20.53 69.92 16.20
CA PHE A 84 21.18 71.08 16.78
C PHE A 84 22.62 70.65 17.05
N PRO A 85 23.63 71.35 16.51
CA PRO A 85 25.00 71.08 16.90
C PRO A 85 25.06 71.22 18.43
N ILE A 86 25.69 70.25 19.08
CA ILE A 86 25.92 70.27 20.51
C ILE A 86 26.64 71.58 20.79
N GLN A 87 25.93 72.57 21.34
CA GLN A 87 26.59 73.68 22.01
C GLN A 87 27.28 73.06 23.22
N ASP A 88 28.58 73.28 23.33
CA ASP A 88 29.41 72.85 24.45
C ASP A 88 28.77 73.29 25.76
N TYR A 89 27.98 72.39 26.36
CA TYR A 89 27.53 72.56 27.72
C TYR A 89 28.73 72.30 28.63
N PRO A 90 29.02 73.17 29.60
CA PRO A 90 30.02 72.86 30.60
C PRO A 90 29.58 71.61 31.37
N ASP A 91 30.51 70.65 31.40
CA ASP A 91 30.45 69.38 32.09
C ASP A 91 29.94 69.54 33.53
N PRO A 92 28.72 69.05 33.88
CA PRO A 92 28.32 68.89 35.25
C PRO A 92 28.94 67.58 35.76
N ALA A 93 30.09 67.73 36.41
CA ALA A 93 30.67 66.69 37.24
C ALA A 93 29.69 66.21 38.32
N GLU A 94 29.77 64.90 38.61
CA GLU A 94 29.26 64.18 39.79
C GLU A 94 27.73 64.06 39.93
N ALA A 95 27.11 62.93 40.29
CA ALA A 95 27.48 61.55 40.59
C ALA A 95 26.13 60.77 40.69
N VAL A 96 26.00 59.48 40.40
CA VAL A 96 26.01 58.32 41.35
C VAL A 96 25.20 57.20 40.65
N PRO A 97 25.50 55.89 40.85
CA PRO A 97 25.22 54.85 39.87
C PRO A 97 23.98 53.96 40.17
N THR A 98 23.74 53.03 39.22
CA THR A 98 23.03 51.71 39.32
C THR A 98 21.48 51.67 39.31
N PRO A 99 20.82 50.54 38.96
CA PRO A 99 21.33 49.23 38.50
C PRO A 99 20.68 48.65 37.21
N THR A 100 21.54 48.04 36.40
CA THR A 100 21.45 46.70 35.80
C THR A 100 20.06 46.03 35.66
N LYS A 101 19.53 45.97 34.44
CA LYS A 101 18.65 44.86 34.01
C LYS A 101 19.27 44.12 32.83
N LYS A 102 19.51 42.83 33.09
CA LYS A 102 20.08 41.81 32.23
C LYS A 102 19.30 41.69 30.91
N SER A 103 19.99 41.91 29.79
CA SER A 103 19.60 41.41 28.48
C SER A 103 20.21 40.01 28.31
N THR A 104 19.36 39.03 28.02
CA THR A 104 19.76 37.68 27.61
C THR A 104 19.74 37.64 26.09
N PRO A 105 20.86 37.41 25.38
CA PRO A 105 20.83 37.17 23.95
C PRO A 105 20.49 35.69 23.68
N VAL A 106 19.40 35.46 22.95
CA VAL A 106 19.09 34.16 22.36
C VAL A 106 19.95 33.97 21.12
N ALA A 107 20.59 32.80 21.07
CA ALA A 107 21.64 32.46 20.15
C ALA A 107 21.21 32.40 18.68
N THR A 108 22.19 32.76 17.88
CA THR A 108 22.34 32.76 16.43
C THR A 108 22.00 31.41 15.78
N SER A 109 21.35 31.55 14.63
CA SER A 109 21.22 30.61 13.51
C SER A 109 22.55 29.96 13.10
N THR A 110 22.55 28.64 12.89
CA THR A 110 23.46 27.99 11.93
C THR A 110 22.78 26.79 11.26
N VAL A 111 22.46 26.99 9.98
CA VAL A 111 22.31 25.96 8.94
C VAL A 111 23.74 25.47 8.60
N PRO A 112 23.96 24.16 8.36
CA PRO A 112 24.23 23.74 6.99
C PRO A 112 23.66 22.36 6.59
N THR A 113 22.99 22.40 5.44
CA THR A 113 22.87 21.36 4.41
C THR A 113 24.20 20.67 4.11
N PRO A 114 24.20 19.34 3.86
CA PRO A 114 24.68 18.88 2.56
C PRO A 114 23.85 17.75 1.91
N LEU A 115 23.55 18.02 0.64
CA LEU A 115 23.52 17.21 -0.58
C LEU A 115 23.20 15.69 -0.57
N PRO A 116 22.28 15.22 -1.45
CA PRO A 116 22.10 13.81 -1.78
C PRO A 116 23.15 13.32 -2.78
N THR A 117 23.85 12.24 -2.43
CA THR A 117 24.73 11.53 -3.38
C THR A 117 23.90 10.57 -4.21
N ALA A 118 23.74 10.93 -5.49
CA ALA A 118 23.35 10.02 -6.54
C ALA A 118 24.48 9.00 -6.77
N SER A 119 24.13 7.72 -6.92
CA SER A 119 25.03 6.73 -7.53
C SER A 119 24.25 5.91 -8.54
N THR A 120 24.59 6.29 -9.75
CA THR A 120 24.34 5.81 -11.10
C THR A 120 24.78 4.35 -11.30
N VAL A 121 24.02 3.67 -12.17
CA VAL A 121 24.38 2.57 -13.10
C VAL A 121 25.26 1.40 -12.66
N SER A 122 24.73 0.18 -12.82
CA SER A 122 25.35 -0.79 -13.73
C SER A 122 24.35 -1.83 -14.21
N ALA A 123 24.01 -1.71 -15.49
CA ALA A 123 23.49 -2.79 -16.31
C ALA A 123 24.66 -3.72 -16.67
N ALA A 124 24.45 -5.03 -16.58
CA ALA A 124 25.24 -6.01 -17.29
C ALA A 124 24.31 -7.13 -17.78
N ASN A 125 23.78 -6.90 -18.98
CA ASN A 125 23.30 -7.95 -19.86
C ASN A 125 24.39 -9.00 -20.05
N THR A 126 24.06 -10.27 -19.85
CA THR A 126 24.65 -11.31 -20.69
C THR A 126 23.59 -12.37 -21.02
N PRO A 127 23.32 -12.60 -22.32
CA PRO A 127 22.32 -13.55 -22.80
C PRO A 127 22.93 -14.95 -22.90
N GLN A 128 22.29 -15.96 -22.30
CA GLN A 128 22.70 -17.35 -22.48
C GLN A 128 21.58 -18.19 -23.10
N LYS A 129 21.68 -18.27 -24.43
CA LYS A 129 21.38 -19.37 -25.36
C LYS A 129 20.43 -20.50 -24.89
N THR A 130 19.27 -20.48 -25.54
CA THR A 130 18.54 -21.64 -26.08
C THR A 130 19.48 -22.68 -26.70
N PRO A 131 19.18 -23.98 -26.50
CA PRO A 131 18.94 -24.84 -27.64
C PRO A 131 17.70 -25.73 -27.45
N ALA A 132 16.79 -25.64 -28.41
CA ALA A 132 15.90 -26.72 -28.85
C ALA A 132 16.46 -27.24 -30.20
N PRO A 133 15.95 -28.34 -30.80
CA PRO A 133 15.11 -29.43 -30.28
C PRO A 133 15.73 -30.82 -30.54
N LYS A 134 15.33 -31.85 -29.80
CA LYS A 134 15.46 -33.23 -30.28
C LYS A 134 14.07 -33.84 -30.43
N GLU A 135 13.71 -34.05 -31.69
CA GLU A 135 12.66 -34.95 -32.12
C GLU A 135 12.89 -36.33 -31.53
N THR A 136 11.86 -36.92 -30.93
CA THR A 136 11.76 -38.38 -30.80
C THR A 136 10.29 -38.76 -30.95
N THR A 137 9.99 -39.18 -32.18
CA THR A 137 9.27 -40.42 -32.52
C THR A 137 7.97 -40.73 -31.77
N VAL A 138 6.90 -40.59 -32.54
CA VAL A 138 5.57 -41.21 -32.35
C VAL A 138 5.71 -42.70 -32.02
N ALA A 139 5.22 -43.10 -30.84
CA ALA A 139 4.84 -44.47 -30.54
C ALA A 139 3.39 -44.48 -30.01
N ALA A 140 2.65 -45.48 -30.46
CA ALA A 140 1.21 -45.68 -30.31
C ALA A 140 0.72 -45.74 -28.84
N PRO A 141 -0.60 -45.55 -28.59
CA PRO A 141 -1.11 -45.22 -27.27
C PRO A 141 -1.20 -46.46 -26.38
N THR A 142 -0.50 -46.43 -25.26
CA THR A 142 -0.83 -47.25 -24.09
C THR A 142 -1.96 -46.56 -23.32
N PRO A 143 -3.08 -47.24 -23.05
CA PRO A 143 -4.10 -46.73 -22.15
C PRO A 143 -3.66 -47.06 -20.72
N ASN A 144 -3.33 -46.05 -19.91
CA ASN A 144 -3.51 -45.97 -18.45
C ASN A 144 -2.74 -44.75 -17.89
N ASP A 145 -3.42 -44.04 -16.97
CA ASP A 145 -2.97 -42.91 -16.14
C ASP A 145 -2.77 -41.54 -16.82
N ASP A 146 -3.81 -41.06 -17.50
CA ASP A 146 -4.05 -39.61 -17.50
C ASP A 146 -4.54 -39.24 -16.09
N ASP A 147 -3.61 -38.92 -15.19
CA ASP A 147 -3.87 -37.99 -14.09
C ASP A 147 -4.27 -36.65 -14.72
N ASP A 148 -5.52 -36.57 -15.20
CA ASP A 148 -6.15 -35.33 -15.60
C ASP A 148 -6.09 -34.41 -14.37
N ASP A 149 -5.09 -33.52 -14.29
CA ASP A 149 -5.04 -32.47 -13.27
C ASP A 149 -6.39 -31.76 -13.35
N LEU A 150 -7.28 -32.09 -12.42
CA LEU A 150 -8.67 -31.60 -12.40
C LEU A 150 -8.72 -30.07 -12.25
N ASN A 151 -7.55 -29.47 -11.96
CA ASN A 151 -7.38 -28.06 -11.68
C ASN A 151 -6.07 -27.52 -12.26
N PRO A 152 -5.94 -27.45 -13.60
CA PRO A 152 -4.74 -26.94 -14.24
C PRO A 152 -4.67 -25.43 -14.04
N VAL A 153 -3.55 -24.94 -13.50
CA VAL A 153 -3.29 -23.51 -13.24
C VAL A 153 -3.47 -22.68 -14.52
N GLU A 154 -3.17 -23.27 -15.68
CA GLU A 154 -3.28 -22.59 -16.97
C GLU A 154 -4.72 -22.21 -17.35
N SER A 155 -5.71 -22.97 -16.89
CA SER A 155 -7.13 -22.68 -17.15
C SER A 155 -7.71 -21.61 -16.21
N MET A 156 -7.02 -21.28 -15.12
CA MET A 156 -7.50 -20.29 -14.15
C MET A 156 -7.32 -18.87 -14.68
N MET A 157 -8.40 -18.12 -14.85
CA MET A 157 -8.37 -16.73 -15.34
C MET A 157 -8.91 -15.72 -14.32
N SER A 158 -9.50 -16.20 -13.22
CA SER A 158 -10.11 -15.37 -12.18
C SER A 158 -9.15 -15.17 -11.01
N ASN A 159 -9.09 -13.95 -10.50
CA ASN A 159 -8.27 -13.58 -9.34
C ASN A 159 -8.68 -14.39 -8.11
N ASP A 160 -9.99 -14.41 -7.79
CA ASP A 160 -10.47 -15.13 -6.61
C ASP A 160 -10.26 -16.64 -6.71
N VAL A 161 -10.33 -17.21 -7.92
CA VAL A 161 -10.03 -18.64 -8.14
C VAL A 161 -8.53 -18.91 -7.97
N LEU A 162 -7.67 -18.02 -8.43
CA LEU A 162 -6.21 -18.13 -8.23
C LEU A 162 -5.84 -18.00 -6.74
N GLU A 163 -6.43 -17.05 -6.02
CA GLU A 163 -6.25 -16.90 -4.57
C GLU A 163 -6.72 -18.15 -3.81
N TRP A 164 -7.91 -18.66 -4.14
CA TRP A 164 -8.43 -19.90 -3.55
C TRP A 164 -7.54 -21.12 -3.84
N ALA A 165 -7.03 -21.23 -5.07
CA ALA A 165 -6.11 -22.31 -5.44
C ALA A 165 -4.79 -22.21 -4.65
N LEU A 166 -4.27 -21.00 -4.48
CA LEU A 166 -3.08 -20.74 -3.66
C LEU A 166 -3.31 -21.15 -2.20
N GLU A 167 -4.47 -20.81 -1.62
CA GLU A 167 -4.82 -21.22 -0.25
C GLU A 167 -4.85 -22.74 -0.09
N ILE A 168 -5.38 -23.47 -1.08
CA ILE A 168 -5.39 -24.95 -1.07
C ILE A 168 -3.97 -25.49 -1.09
N VAL A 169 -3.14 -25.04 -2.03
CA VAL A 169 -1.76 -25.52 -2.18
C VAL A 169 -0.96 -25.22 -0.91
N LEU A 170 -1.10 -24.01 -0.34
CA LEU A 170 -0.44 -23.66 0.92
C LEU A 170 -0.91 -24.54 2.08
N LYS A 171 -2.21 -24.88 2.14
CA LYS A 171 -2.74 -25.78 3.16
C LYS A 171 -2.14 -27.18 3.05
N GLU A 172 -1.97 -27.71 1.85
CA GLU A 172 -1.34 -29.01 1.60
C GLU A 172 0.15 -29.00 1.97
N ILE A 173 0.88 -27.96 1.55
CA ILE A 173 2.29 -27.75 1.94
C ILE A 173 2.42 -27.71 3.46
N ASN A 174 1.55 -26.97 4.14
CA ASN A 174 1.56 -26.86 5.60
C ASN A 174 1.21 -28.19 6.28
N ALA A 175 0.29 -28.98 5.71
CA ALA A 175 -0.02 -30.32 6.19
C ALA A 175 1.19 -31.27 6.06
N CYS A 176 1.92 -31.22 4.95
CA CYS A 176 3.17 -31.97 4.76
C CYS A 176 4.23 -31.58 5.79
N LYS A 177 4.44 -30.27 6.00
CA LYS A 177 5.36 -29.73 7.01
C LYS A 177 4.98 -30.16 8.42
N ALA A 178 3.70 -30.11 8.78
CA ALA A 178 3.19 -30.54 10.08
C ALA A 178 3.43 -32.04 10.32
N GLN A 179 3.35 -32.86 9.27
CA GLN A 179 3.67 -34.29 9.31
C GLN A 179 5.18 -34.58 9.26
N LYS A 180 6.05 -33.55 9.26
CA LYS A 180 7.51 -33.67 9.08
C LYS A 180 7.91 -34.42 7.80
N LYS A 181 7.03 -34.43 6.79
CA LYS A 181 7.30 -35.00 5.48
C LYS A 181 7.96 -33.93 4.61
N GLN A 182 8.82 -34.36 3.69
CA GLN A 182 9.33 -33.47 2.65
C GLN A 182 8.14 -32.96 1.84
N VAL A 183 8.11 -31.65 1.57
CA VAL A 183 7.09 -31.04 0.73
C VAL A 183 7.32 -31.53 -0.70
N PRO A 184 6.31 -32.12 -1.36
CA PRO A 184 6.41 -32.50 -2.77
C PRO A 184 6.82 -31.29 -3.63
N GLU A 185 7.77 -31.51 -4.55
CA GLU A 185 8.26 -30.47 -5.46
C GLU A 185 7.13 -29.93 -6.35
N GLU A 186 6.20 -30.80 -6.77
CA GLU A 186 5.03 -30.42 -7.56
C GLU A 186 4.15 -29.37 -6.88
N LEU A 187 3.99 -29.43 -5.55
CA LEU A 187 3.23 -28.43 -4.81
C LEU A 187 3.96 -27.08 -4.78
N ILE A 188 5.28 -27.09 -4.70
CA ILE A 188 6.11 -25.88 -4.74
C ILE A 188 6.03 -25.26 -6.14
N THR A 189 6.15 -26.06 -7.20
CA THR A 189 5.99 -25.60 -8.58
C THR A 189 4.58 -25.04 -8.81
N LYS A 190 3.53 -25.73 -8.34
CA LYS A 190 2.14 -25.27 -8.47
C LYS A 190 1.91 -23.97 -7.73
N GLN A 191 2.47 -23.81 -6.52
CA GLN A 191 2.45 -22.54 -5.78
C GLN A 191 3.07 -21.41 -6.61
N GLN A 192 4.28 -21.61 -7.13
CA GLN A 192 5.00 -20.60 -7.92
C GLN A 192 4.25 -20.23 -9.20
N GLN A 193 3.65 -21.20 -9.89
CA GLN A 193 2.85 -20.95 -11.08
C GLN A 193 1.63 -20.08 -10.79
N ILE A 194 0.91 -20.36 -9.69
CA ILE A 194 -0.26 -19.58 -9.28
C ILE A 194 0.16 -18.15 -8.91
N GLU A 195 1.23 -17.98 -8.14
CA GLU A 195 1.76 -16.67 -7.76
C GLU A 195 2.20 -15.84 -8.98
N LEU A 196 2.92 -16.46 -9.92
CA LEU A 196 3.32 -15.80 -11.16
C LEU A 196 2.10 -15.37 -11.98
N LYS A 197 1.07 -16.22 -12.04
CA LYS A 197 -0.14 -15.93 -12.79
C LYS A 197 -0.95 -14.79 -12.18
N LEU A 198 -1.05 -14.72 -10.85
CA LEU A 198 -1.62 -13.57 -10.14
C LEU A 198 -0.86 -12.28 -10.48
N GLN A 199 0.47 -12.30 -10.39
CA GLN A 199 1.30 -11.14 -10.73
C GLN A 199 1.14 -10.72 -12.20
N LEU A 200 1.10 -11.69 -13.12
CA LEU A 200 0.91 -11.44 -14.54
C LEU A 200 -0.46 -10.80 -14.82
N LEU A 201 -1.51 -11.30 -14.18
CA LEU A 201 -2.86 -10.74 -14.29
C LEU A 201 -2.87 -9.28 -13.82
N ILE A 202 -2.34 -9.00 -12.62
CA ILE A 202 -2.21 -7.64 -12.09
C ILE A 202 -1.45 -6.74 -13.07
N LEU A 203 -0.32 -7.23 -13.63
CA LEU A 203 0.48 -6.48 -14.59
C LEU A 203 -0.29 -6.19 -15.89
N GLN A 204 -1.06 -7.15 -16.41
CA GLN A 204 -1.87 -6.96 -17.61
C GLN A 204 -2.89 -5.84 -17.43
N ILE A 205 -3.54 -5.74 -16.26
CA ILE A 205 -4.44 -4.63 -15.98
C ILE A 205 -3.69 -3.31 -15.78
N GLN A 206 -2.64 -3.29 -14.97
CA GLN A 206 -1.87 -2.06 -14.70
C GLN A 206 -1.28 -1.44 -15.96
N THR A 207 -0.90 -2.29 -16.93
CA THR A 207 -0.38 -1.84 -18.23
C THR A 207 -1.49 -1.54 -19.25
N GLY A 208 -2.75 -1.76 -18.89
CA GLY A 208 -3.92 -1.58 -19.77
C GLY A 208 -4.01 -2.62 -20.89
N LYS A 209 -3.23 -3.70 -20.84
CA LYS A 209 -3.30 -4.82 -21.79
C LYS A 209 -4.58 -5.63 -21.63
N LEU A 210 -5.13 -5.65 -20.42
CA LEU A 210 -6.43 -6.23 -20.11
C LEU A 210 -7.27 -5.13 -19.46
N SER A 211 -8.34 -4.71 -20.14
CA SER A 211 -9.28 -3.76 -19.52
C SER A 211 -10.14 -4.46 -18.47
N GLU A 212 -10.73 -3.68 -17.56
CA GLU A 212 -11.64 -4.22 -16.55
C GLU A 212 -12.86 -4.90 -17.18
N GLU A 213 -13.42 -4.31 -18.23
CA GLU A 213 -14.57 -4.86 -18.96
C GLU A 213 -14.19 -6.17 -19.67
N GLN A 214 -13.00 -6.23 -20.26
CA GLN A 214 -12.49 -7.47 -20.86
C GLN A 214 -12.26 -8.55 -19.82
N TYR A 215 -11.75 -8.18 -18.65
CA TYR A 215 -11.58 -9.10 -17.54
C TYR A 215 -12.93 -9.68 -17.07
N ILE A 216 -13.92 -8.81 -16.84
CA ILE A 216 -15.28 -9.22 -16.44
C ILE A 216 -15.89 -10.16 -17.49
N GLN A 217 -15.71 -9.84 -18.77
CA GLN A 217 -16.18 -10.69 -19.86
C GLN A 217 -15.48 -12.06 -19.86
N ASN A 218 -14.15 -12.09 -19.73
CA ASN A 218 -13.39 -13.33 -19.65
C ASN A 218 -13.83 -14.21 -18.47
N VAL A 219 -14.07 -13.61 -17.30
CA VAL A 219 -14.57 -14.33 -16.12
C VAL A 219 -16.00 -14.84 -16.36
N SER A 220 -16.87 -14.04 -16.96
CA SER A 220 -18.23 -14.44 -17.33
C SER A 220 -18.27 -15.63 -18.28
N ASP A 221 -17.45 -15.59 -19.35
CA ASP A 221 -17.31 -16.67 -20.31
C ASP A 221 -16.75 -17.94 -19.63
N LYS A 222 -15.76 -17.76 -18.74
CA LYS A 222 -15.20 -18.87 -17.97
C LYS A 222 -16.20 -19.52 -17.02
N ILE A 223 -17.10 -18.76 -16.41
CA ILE A 223 -18.20 -19.31 -15.61
C ILE A 223 -19.09 -20.23 -16.45
N ALA A 224 -19.40 -19.84 -17.69
CA ALA A 224 -20.20 -20.66 -18.59
C ALA A 224 -19.47 -21.96 -18.97
N GLU A 225 -18.17 -21.87 -19.27
CA GLU A 225 -17.31 -23.01 -19.55
C GLU A 225 -17.22 -23.98 -18.37
N GLU A 226 -16.98 -23.50 -17.15
CA GLU A 226 -16.89 -24.35 -15.95
C GLU A 226 -18.22 -25.03 -15.62
N LYS A 227 -19.35 -24.35 -15.82
CA LYS A 227 -20.67 -24.98 -15.68
C LYS A 227 -20.89 -26.07 -16.73
N ALA A 228 -20.41 -25.89 -17.96
CA ALA A 228 -20.46 -26.92 -18.99
C ALA A 228 -19.54 -28.10 -18.65
N LEU A 229 -18.33 -27.82 -18.17
CA LEU A 229 -17.36 -28.82 -17.73
C LEU A 229 -17.90 -29.66 -16.56
N ALA A 230 -18.56 -29.02 -15.58
CA ALA A 230 -19.23 -29.72 -14.50
C ALA A 230 -20.30 -30.70 -14.99
N ARG A 231 -21.12 -30.30 -15.98
CA ARG A 231 -22.11 -31.20 -16.61
C ARG A 231 -21.44 -32.38 -17.31
N LYS A 232 -20.31 -32.14 -18.00
CA LYS A 232 -19.51 -33.20 -18.63
C LYS A 232 -18.99 -34.20 -17.58
N TYR A 233 -18.40 -33.72 -16.49
CA TYR A 233 -17.92 -34.59 -15.41
C TYR A 233 -19.05 -35.38 -14.75
N MET A 234 -20.22 -34.78 -14.56
CA MET A 234 -21.42 -35.48 -14.08
C MET A 234 -21.84 -36.62 -15.01
N SER A 235 -21.79 -36.42 -16.33
CA SER A 235 -22.10 -37.46 -17.32
C SER A 235 -21.09 -38.62 -17.31
N GLN A 236 -19.83 -38.33 -16.96
CA GLN A 236 -18.74 -39.29 -16.84
C GLN A 236 -18.69 -39.98 -15.47
N LYS A 237 -19.65 -39.69 -14.57
CA LYS A 237 -19.64 -40.14 -13.15
C LYS A 237 -18.43 -39.65 -12.34
N ASN A 238 -17.67 -38.67 -12.82
CA ASN A 238 -16.61 -38.02 -12.08
C ASN A 238 -17.19 -36.92 -11.16
N GLN A 239 -17.63 -37.31 -9.96
CA GLN A 239 -18.26 -36.39 -9.01
C GLN A 239 -17.29 -35.33 -8.46
N GLU A 240 -16.02 -35.68 -8.33
CA GLU A 240 -15.00 -34.79 -7.78
C GLU A 240 -14.66 -33.67 -8.75
N GLY A 241 -14.39 -33.99 -10.02
CA GLY A 241 -14.18 -33.00 -11.07
C GLY A 241 -15.38 -32.06 -11.23
N ALA A 242 -16.61 -32.59 -11.15
CA ALA A 242 -17.83 -31.78 -11.19
C ALA A 242 -17.91 -30.80 -10.01
N ARG A 243 -17.57 -31.25 -8.80
CA ARG A 243 -17.54 -30.40 -7.60
C ARG A 243 -16.51 -29.28 -7.71
N PHE A 244 -15.32 -29.59 -8.21
CA PHE A 244 -14.26 -28.59 -8.43
C PHE A 244 -14.70 -27.52 -9.43
N ALA A 245 -15.19 -27.93 -10.60
CA ALA A 245 -15.68 -27.00 -11.62
C ALA A 245 -16.82 -26.10 -11.11
N LEU A 246 -17.79 -26.66 -10.38
CA LEU A 246 -18.86 -25.86 -9.76
C LEU A 246 -18.35 -24.91 -8.68
N THR A 247 -17.35 -25.32 -7.90
CA THR A 247 -16.74 -24.46 -6.88
C THR A 247 -16.06 -23.27 -7.53
N ARG A 248 -15.27 -23.49 -8.60
CA ARG A 248 -14.64 -22.43 -9.39
C ARG A 248 -15.70 -21.48 -9.97
N ALA A 249 -16.74 -22.01 -10.62
CA ALA A 249 -17.82 -21.20 -11.17
C ALA A 249 -18.54 -20.35 -10.11
N LYS A 250 -18.69 -20.87 -8.89
CA LYS A 250 -19.30 -20.14 -7.76
C LYS A 250 -18.39 -19.02 -7.23
N ILE A 251 -17.09 -19.29 -7.12
CA ILE A 251 -16.11 -18.29 -6.71
C ILE A 251 -16.09 -17.14 -7.73
N MET A 252 -16.01 -17.46 -9.02
CA MET A 252 -16.07 -16.46 -10.10
C MET A 252 -17.37 -15.67 -10.11
N ALA A 253 -18.53 -16.32 -9.89
CA ALA A 253 -19.79 -15.59 -9.81
C ALA A 253 -19.79 -14.59 -8.65
N LYS A 254 -19.25 -14.98 -7.49
CA LYS A 254 -19.11 -14.09 -6.33
C LYS A 254 -18.13 -12.95 -6.61
N GLU A 255 -17.07 -13.20 -7.38
CA GLU A 255 -16.13 -12.17 -7.81
C GLU A 255 -16.82 -11.03 -8.56
N LEU A 256 -17.73 -11.38 -9.47
CA LEU A 256 -18.49 -10.40 -10.27
C LEU A 256 -19.56 -9.65 -9.46
N GLU A 257 -19.99 -10.18 -8.31
CA GLU A 257 -21.03 -9.58 -7.47
C GLU A 257 -20.49 -8.51 -6.50
N GLY A 258 -19.18 -8.51 -6.20
CA GLY A 258 -18.51 -7.55 -5.29
C GLY A 258 -18.52 -7.96 -3.83
#